data_AF-A0A1F5VXL3-F1
#
_entry.id   AF-A0A1F5VXL3-F1
#
_cell.length_a   1.000
_cell.length_b   1.000
_cell.length_c   1.000
_cell.angle_alpha   90.00
_cell.angle_beta   90.00
_cell.angle_gamma   90.00
#
_symmetry.space_group_name_H-M   'P 1'
#
loop_
_entity.id
_entity.type
_entity.pdbx_description
1 polymer ?
#
loop_
_entity_poly.entity_id
_entity_poly.type
_entity_poly.pdbx_seq_one_letter_code
_entity_poly.pdbx_strand_id
1 'polypeptide(L)'
;MIDQRILHSAVWTGTEMIIWGGGTNTGAIYDPTSDSWTALPTANAPSGRYNFSAVWSGSEMIVWGGGNDPNYPSASYNDGARYNRALNTWTTLPLWPLARTFHAAVWDTVNNEMIIWGGVDGSTYFNTGARYNPGTDSWTDTTTTNAPAGRRIHTAVWTGTEMIIWGGNNGSGNLRLGISSKLLL
;
A
#
# COMPACT_ATOMS: atom_id res chain seq x y z
N MET A 1 0.95 9.57 -23.71
CA MET A 1 0.06 10.29 -22.79
C MET A 1 -0.51 9.28 -21.82
N ILE A 2 -0.66 9.64 -20.56
CA ILE A 2 -1.15 8.74 -19.52
C ILE A 2 -2.62 9.07 -19.29
N ASP A 3 -3.45 8.05 -19.20
CA ASP A 3 -4.88 8.26 -18.97
C ASP A 3 -5.15 8.95 -17.64
N GLN A 4 -6.26 9.69 -17.60
CA GLN A 4 -6.79 10.30 -16.38
C GLN A 4 -7.07 9.20 -15.34
N ARG A 5 -6.73 9.47 -14.07
CA ARG A 5 -6.81 8.48 -12.99
C ARG A 5 -7.12 9.15 -11.65
N ILE A 6 -7.89 8.47 -10.81
CA ILE A 6 -8.17 8.85 -9.41
C ILE A 6 -7.77 7.72 -8.48
N LEU A 7 -7.45 8.02 -7.22
CA LEU A 7 -7.11 7.01 -6.20
C LEU A 7 -6.01 6.04 -6.66
N HIS A 8 -5.10 6.55 -7.48
CA HIS A 8 -3.84 5.91 -7.85
C HIS A 8 -2.82 6.14 -6.73
N SER A 9 -1.70 5.43 -6.80
CA SER A 9 -0.57 5.68 -5.91
C SER A 9 0.64 6.12 -6.72
N ALA A 10 1.49 6.92 -6.07
CA ALA A 10 2.74 7.42 -6.62
C ALA A 10 3.85 7.20 -5.60
N VAL A 11 5.03 6.81 -6.08
CA VAL A 11 6.24 6.73 -5.27
C VAL A 11 7.38 7.50 -5.93
N TRP A 12 8.31 8.01 -5.11
CA TRP A 12 9.51 8.69 -5.57
C TRP A 12 10.72 7.76 -5.43
N THR A 13 11.47 7.54 -6.51
CA THR A 13 12.66 6.67 -6.48
C THR A 13 13.90 7.35 -5.90
N GLY A 14 13.84 8.67 -5.74
CA GLY A 14 15.02 9.53 -5.56
C GLY A 14 15.28 10.40 -6.79
N THR A 15 14.91 9.92 -7.99
CA THR A 15 15.16 10.61 -9.27
C THR A 15 13.97 10.64 -10.22
N GLU A 16 13.04 9.69 -10.11
CA GLU A 16 11.88 9.54 -10.97
C GLU A 16 10.62 9.32 -10.12
N MET A 17 9.46 9.72 -10.63
CA MET A 17 8.18 9.39 -10.02
C MET A 17 7.57 8.19 -10.73
N ILE A 18 7.17 7.16 -9.98
CA ILE A 18 6.42 6.02 -10.51
C ILE A 18 4.96 6.16 -10.08
N ILE A 19 4.03 6.16 -11.02
CA ILE A 19 2.58 6.15 -10.75
C ILE A 19 1.96 4.86 -11.26
N TRP A 20 1.02 4.30 -10.51
CA TRP A 20 0.32 3.09 -10.91
C TRP A 20 -1.11 3.06 -10.38
N GLY A 21 -1.99 2.31 -11.04
CA GLY A 21 -3.34 2.04 -10.55
C GLY A 21 -4.32 3.19 -10.78
N GLY A 22 -5.37 3.23 -9.96
CA GLY A 22 -6.49 4.15 -10.11
C GLY A 22 -7.56 3.62 -11.07
N GLY A 23 -7.90 2.33 -10.92
CA GLY A 23 -8.90 1.63 -11.73
C GLY A 23 -8.37 0.87 -12.93
N THR A 24 -7.10 1.05 -13.26
CA THR A 24 -6.42 0.38 -14.39
C THR A 24 -5.22 -0.42 -13.90
N ASN A 25 -4.79 -1.44 -14.63
CA ASN A 25 -3.51 -2.12 -14.38
C ASN A 25 -2.30 -1.41 -15.01
N THR A 26 -2.48 -0.17 -15.46
CA THR A 26 -1.45 0.63 -16.13
C THR A 26 -0.84 1.67 -15.19
N GLY A 27 0.35 2.12 -15.56
CA GLY A 27 1.06 3.18 -14.87
C GLY A 27 2.17 3.73 -15.74
N ALA A 28 2.92 4.68 -15.18
CA ALA A 28 4.00 5.32 -15.90
C ALA A 28 5.09 5.80 -14.94
N ILE A 29 6.26 6.05 -15.51
CA ILE A 29 7.41 6.66 -14.86
C ILE A 29 7.57 8.05 -15.46
N TYR A 30 7.61 9.07 -14.61
CA TYR A 30 7.98 10.43 -14.96
C TYR A 30 9.45 10.66 -14.65
N ASP A 31 10.20 11.11 -15.66
CA ASP A 31 11.54 11.62 -15.50
C ASP A 31 11.51 13.16 -15.61
N PRO A 32 11.73 13.89 -14.50
CA PRO A 32 11.73 15.35 -14.51
C PRO A 32 12.95 15.96 -15.21
N THR A 33 14.01 15.19 -15.45
CA THR A 33 15.22 15.70 -16.13
C THR A 33 14.99 15.85 -17.64
N SER A 34 14.23 14.93 -18.22
CA SER A 34 13.87 14.91 -19.64
C SER A 34 12.43 15.38 -19.90
N ASP A 35 11.69 15.72 -18.84
CA ASP A 35 10.25 16.01 -18.86
C ASP A 35 9.45 14.99 -19.68
N SER A 36 9.73 13.71 -19.43
CA SER A 36 9.20 12.63 -20.25
C SER A 36 8.52 11.56 -19.41
N TRP A 37 7.58 10.87 -20.06
CA TRP A 37 6.80 9.80 -19.45
C TRP A 37 7.02 8.49 -20.21
N THR A 38 7.34 7.43 -19.45
CA THR A 38 7.49 6.07 -19.99
C THR A 38 6.43 5.16 -19.36
N ALA A 39 5.72 4.38 -20.18
CA ALA A 39 4.69 3.46 -19.67
C ALA A 39 5.32 2.28 -18.90
N LEU A 40 4.66 1.88 -17.81
CA LEU A 40 5.00 0.64 -17.10
C LEU A 40 4.50 -0.58 -17.88
N PRO A 41 5.19 -1.73 -17.77
CA PRO A 41 4.69 -3.00 -18.29
C PRO A 41 3.41 -3.41 -17.56
N THR A 42 2.52 -4.11 -18.27
CA THR A 42 1.26 -4.63 -17.73
C THR A 42 1.31 -6.13 -17.43
N ALA A 43 2.28 -6.86 -17.98
CA ALA A 43 2.49 -8.26 -17.68
C ALA A 43 2.82 -8.45 -16.19
N ASN A 44 2.09 -9.35 -15.51
CA ASN A 44 2.16 -9.62 -14.07
C ASN A 44 1.85 -8.42 -13.15
N ALA A 45 1.42 -7.28 -13.69
CA ALA A 45 0.89 -6.21 -12.88
C ALA A 45 -0.44 -6.68 -12.23
N PRO A 46 -0.78 -6.21 -11.02
CA PRO A 46 -2.05 -6.55 -10.39
C PRO A 46 -3.23 -6.06 -11.24
N SER A 47 -4.42 -6.64 -11.03
CA SER A 47 -5.65 -6.10 -11.63
C SER A 47 -5.84 -4.62 -11.29
N GLY A 48 -6.53 -3.89 -12.17
CA GLY A 48 -6.85 -2.48 -11.93
C GLY A 48 -7.64 -2.30 -10.64
N ARG A 49 -7.19 -1.36 -9.81
CA ARG A 49 -7.68 -1.21 -8.44
C ARG A 49 -7.60 0.23 -7.94
N TYR A 50 -8.41 0.50 -6.93
CA TYR A 50 -8.45 1.74 -6.16
C TYR A 50 -8.15 1.45 -4.68
N ASN A 51 -7.85 2.48 -3.90
CA ASN A 51 -7.77 2.41 -2.43
C ASN A 51 -6.78 1.35 -1.91
N PHE A 52 -5.79 1.01 -2.72
CA PHE A 52 -4.64 0.19 -2.38
C PHE A 52 -3.54 1.08 -1.77
N SER A 53 -2.47 0.46 -1.29
CA SER A 53 -1.28 1.18 -0.86
C SER A 53 -0.09 0.82 -1.72
N ALA A 54 0.85 1.76 -1.85
CA ALA A 54 2.15 1.49 -2.44
C ALA A 54 3.28 2.12 -1.63
N VAL A 55 4.44 1.45 -1.62
CA VAL A 55 5.66 1.93 -0.98
C VAL A 55 6.86 1.77 -1.92
N TRP A 56 7.90 2.58 -1.74
CA TRP A 56 9.18 2.41 -2.40
C TRP A 56 10.16 1.72 -1.45
N SER A 57 10.73 0.60 -1.87
CA SER A 57 11.71 -0.15 -1.06
C SER A 57 13.14 0.39 -1.15
N GLY A 58 13.38 1.38 -2.03
CA GLY A 58 14.72 1.76 -2.48
C GLY A 58 15.05 1.20 -3.87
N SER A 59 14.41 0.12 -4.29
CA SER A 59 14.63 -0.52 -5.60
C SER A 59 13.34 -0.95 -6.31
N GLU A 60 12.26 -1.14 -5.58
CA GLU A 60 11.00 -1.66 -6.09
C GLU A 60 9.80 -0.85 -5.56
N MET A 61 8.81 -0.63 -6.42
CA MET A 61 7.48 -0.17 -5.98
C MET A 61 6.69 -1.41 -5.58
N ILE A 62 6.24 -1.48 -4.33
CA ILE A 62 5.42 -2.60 -3.84
C ILE A 62 3.98 -2.11 -3.71
N VAL A 63 3.05 -2.81 -4.35
CA VAL A 63 1.61 -2.52 -4.37
C VAL A 63 0.86 -3.65 -3.71
N TRP A 64 -0.07 -3.35 -2.79
CA TRP A 64 -0.89 -4.38 -2.16
C TRP A 64 -2.32 -3.93 -1.80
N GLY A 65 -3.26 -4.87 -1.85
CA GLY A 65 -4.64 -4.70 -1.44
C GLY A 65 -5.45 -3.83 -2.40
N GLY A 66 -6.38 -3.04 -1.86
CA GLY A 66 -7.30 -2.21 -2.65
C GLY A 66 -8.54 -2.96 -3.08
N GLY A 67 -9.28 -2.43 -4.05
CA GLY A 67 -10.54 -3.01 -4.52
C GLY A 67 -10.96 -2.50 -5.89
N ASN A 68 -12.03 -3.06 -6.43
CA ASN A 68 -12.54 -2.72 -7.77
C ASN A 68 -13.46 -1.48 -7.81
N ASP A 69 -13.90 -0.99 -6.66
CA ASP A 69 -14.82 0.14 -6.55
C ASP A 69 -14.13 1.30 -5.80
N PRO A 70 -14.11 2.51 -6.39
CA PRO A 70 -13.49 3.67 -5.76
C PRO A 70 -14.24 4.17 -4.51
N ASN A 71 -15.54 3.91 -4.42
CA ASN A 71 -16.44 4.45 -3.40
C ASN A 71 -16.81 3.42 -2.31
N TYR A 72 -16.81 2.13 -2.64
CA TYR A 72 -17.34 1.10 -1.74
C TYR A 72 -16.39 -0.09 -1.52
N PRO A 73 -16.06 -0.46 -0.28
CA PRO A 73 -15.08 -1.50 0.02
C PRO A 73 -15.60 -2.96 -0.14
N SER A 74 -16.63 -3.23 -0.96
CA SER A 74 -17.30 -4.54 -1.04
C SER A 74 -16.54 -5.66 -1.75
N ALA A 75 -15.53 -5.33 -2.56
CA ALA A 75 -14.67 -6.32 -3.22
C ALA A 75 -13.22 -5.90 -3.06
N SER A 76 -12.72 -6.15 -1.85
CA SER A 76 -11.32 -5.91 -1.51
C SER A 76 -10.43 -7.04 -2.04
N TYR A 77 -9.20 -6.69 -2.39
CA TYR A 77 -8.17 -7.61 -2.83
C TYR A 77 -7.20 -7.91 -1.68
N ASN A 78 -6.60 -9.09 -1.77
CA ASN A 78 -5.60 -9.59 -0.82
C ASN A 78 -4.28 -10.00 -1.53
N ASP A 79 -4.16 -9.60 -2.79
CA ASP A 79 -3.01 -9.78 -3.65
C ASP A 79 -2.29 -8.45 -3.87
N GLY A 80 -1.18 -8.53 -4.60
CA GLY A 80 -0.36 -7.39 -4.96
C GLY A 80 0.80 -7.80 -5.87
N ALA A 81 1.65 -6.85 -6.22
CA ALA A 81 2.89 -7.10 -6.94
C ALA A 81 3.95 -6.08 -6.58
N ARG A 82 5.23 -6.44 -6.78
CA ARG A 82 6.36 -5.51 -6.74
C ARG A 82 6.88 -5.26 -8.15
N TYR A 83 7.05 -3.99 -8.50
CA TYR A 83 7.66 -3.54 -9.74
C TYR A 83 9.14 -3.25 -9.52
N ASN A 84 10.00 -3.99 -10.22
CA ASN A 84 11.43 -3.77 -10.21
C ASN A 84 11.82 -2.76 -11.30
N ARG A 85 12.28 -1.58 -10.88
CA ARG A 85 12.62 -0.48 -11.80
C ARG A 85 13.80 -0.80 -12.72
N ALA A 86 14.79 -1.56 -12.23
CA ALA A 86 15.99 -1.90 -12.99
C ALA A 86 15.71 -2.95 -14.07
N LEU A 87 14.88 -3.94 -13.75
CA LEU A 87 14.51 -5.02 -14.68
C LEU A 87 13.31 -4.67 -15.55
N ASN A 88 12.57 -3.62 -15.19
CA ASN A 88 11.30 -3.24 -15.81
C ASN A 88 10.30 -4.42 -15.83
N THR A 89 10.10 -5.07 -14.69
CA THR A 89 9.22 -6.23 -14.55
C THR A 89 8.40 -6.18 -13.27
N TRP A 90 7.18 -6.70 -13.33
CA TRP A 90 6.36 -6.98 -12.15
C TRP A 90 6.56 -8.43 -11.70
N THR A 91 6.58 -8.62 -10.38
CA THR A 91 6.54 -9.94 -9.72
C THR A 91 5.37 -9.94 -8.74
N THR A 92 4.48 -10.94 -8.83
CA THR A 92 3.33 -11.08 -7.93
C THR A 92 3.78 -11.38 -6.51
N LEU A 93 3.10 -10.81 -5.52
CA LEU A 93 3.36 -11.12 -4.11
C LEU A 93 2.62 -12.42 -3.72
N PRO A 94 3.11 -13.17 -2.70
CA PRO A 94 2.31 -14.18 -2.04
C PRO A 94 1.01 -13.56 -1.49
N LEU A 95 -0.07 -14.35 -1.49
CA LEU A 95 -1.34 -13.95 -0.91
C LEU A 95 -1.22 -13.82 0.61
N TRP A 96 -1.91 -12.84 1.17
CA TRP A 96 -2.16 -12.75 2.62
C TRP A 96 -3.68 -12.85 2.87
N PRO A 97 -4.17 -13.52 3.92
CA PRO A 97 -5.57 -13.95 3.98
C PRO A 97 -6.62 -12.84 4.06
N LEU A 98 -6.32 -11.67 4.65
CA LEU A 98 -7.35 -10.64 4.91
C LEU A 98 -7.31 -9.51 3.87
N ALA A 99 -8.16 -9.63 2.84
CA ALA A 99 -8.39 -8.60 1.84
C ALA A 99 -8.81 -7.27 2.46
N ARG A 100 -8.31 -6.14 1.93
CA ARG A 100 -8.67 -4.81 2.46
C ARG A 100 -8.41 -3.66 1.50
N THR A 101 -9.22 -2.62 1.66
CA THR A 101 -9.06 -1.28 1.08
C THR A 101 -8.79 -0.25 2.18
N PHE A 102 -8.33 0.95 1.81
CA PHE A 102 -8.18 2.10 2.72
C PHE A 102 -7.31 1.86 3.96
N HIS A 103 -6.40 0.89 3.86
CA HIS A 103 -5.34 0.64 4.83
C HIS A 103 -4.18 1.59 4.56
N ALA A 104 -3.35 1.82 5.57
CA ALA A 104 -2.08 2.52 5.36
C ALA A 104 -0.95 1.52 5.13
N ALA A 105 0.09 1.97 4.44
CA ALA A 105 1.35 1.25 4.38
C ALA A 105 2.54 2.19 4.56
N VAL A 106 3.62 1.65 5.12
CA VAL A 106 4.92 2.32 5.25
C VAL A 106 6.04 1.35 4.90
N TRP A 107 7.22 1.89 4.59
CA TRP A 107 8.44 1.10 4.41
C TRP A 107 9.29 1.15 5.67
N ASP A 108 9.56 -0.02 6.25
CA ASP A 108 10.53 -0.21 7.33
C ASP A 108 11.95 -0.28 6.75
N THR A 109 12.66 0.82 6.88
CA THR A 109 14.05 0.96 6.41
C THR A 109 15.07 0.16 7.21
N VAL A 110 14.70 -0.37 8.38
CA VAL A 110 15.59 -1.18 9.25
C VAL A 110 15.50 -2.64 8.88
N ASN A 111 14.28 -3.17 8.73
CA ASN A 111 14.06 -4.58 8.41
C ASN A 111 13.88 -4.87 6.91
N ASN A 112 13.77 -3.82 6.08
CA ASN A 112 13.45 -3.90 4.65
C ASN A 112 12.10 -4.56 4.39
N GLU A 113 11.07 -4.06 5.08
CA GLU A 113 9.71 -4.64 5.02
C GLU A 113 8.66 -3.58 4.70
N MET A 114 7.69 -3.94 3.88
CA MET A 114 6.45 -3.16 3.77
C MET A 114 5.54 -3.55 4.93
N ILE A 115 5.05 -2.57 5.68
CA ILE A 115 4.09 -2.81 6.75
C ILE A 115 2.74 -2.26 6.32
N ILE A 116 1.72 -3.10 6.28
CA ILE A 116 0.32 -2.70 6.11
C ILE A 116 -0.41 -2.71 7.45
N TRP A 117 -1.32 -1.77 7.66
CA TRP A 117 -2.17 -1.80 8.86
C TRP A 117 -3.54 -1.16 8.64
N GLY A 118 -4.54 -1.69 9.33
CA GLY A 118 -5.91 -1.18 9.30
C GLY A 118 -6.65 -1.45 8.00
N GLY A 119 -7.57 -0.58 7.61
CA GLY A 119 -8.41 -0.73 6.43
C GLY A 119 -9.75 -1.43 6.72
N VAL A 120 -10.47 -1.77 5.65
CA VAL A 120 -11.82 -2.36 5.72
C VAL A 120 -12.06 -3.31 4.54
N ASP A 121 -12.89 -4.34 4.74
CA ASP A 121 -13.27 -5.33 3.72
C ASP A 121 -14.73 -5.22 3.24
N GLY A 122 -15.46 -4.18 3.65
CA GLY A 122 -16.90 -4.04 3.43
C GLY A 122 -17.74 -4.26 4.68
N SER A 123 -17.21 -5.04 5.63
CA SER A 123 -17.91 -5.42 6.87
C SER A 123 -17.13 -5.04 8.13
N THR A 124 -15.82 -5.22 8.10
CA THR A 124 -14.96 -5.21 9.28
C THR A 124 -13.89 -4.14 9.14
N TYR A 125 -13.78 -3.26 10.14
CA TYR A 125 -12.67 -2.33 10.27
C TYR A 125 -11.52 -3.04 10.99
N PHE A 126 -10.39 -3.22 10.33
CA PHE A 126 -9.30 -4.04 10.87
C PHE A 126 -8.45 -3.26 11.87
N ASN A 127 -8.11 -3.90 12.99
CA ASN A 127 -7.01 -3.53 13.88
C ASN A 127 -5.76 -4.42 13.68
N THR A 128 -5.73 -5.17 12.58
CA THR A 128 -4.66 -6.08 12.19
C THR A 128 -3.84 -5.49 11.04
N GLY A 129 -2.65 -6.06 10.84
CA GLY A 129 -1.74 -5.73 9.77
C GLY A 129 -0.80 -6.89 9.49
N ALA A 130 0.11 -6.68 8.54
CA ALA A 130 1.14 -7.63 8.18
C ALA A 130 2.39 -6.91 7.68
N ARG A 131 3.53 -7.61 7.78
CA ARG A 131 4.83 -7.22 7.25
C ARG A 131 5.15 -8.09 6.06
N TYR A 132 5.48 -7.47 4.94
CA TYR A 132 5.98 -8.17 3.78
C TYR A 132 7.48 -7.97 3.65
N ASN A 133 8.21 -9.07 3.59
CA ASN A 133 9.65 -9.08 3.38
C ASN A 133 9.94 -9.49 1.92
N PRO A 134 10.44 -8.58 1.06
CA PRO A 134 10.75 -8.92 -0.33
C PRO A 134 11.90 -9.92 -0.48
N GLY A 135 12.79 -10.02 0.52
CA GLY A 135 13.94 -10.92 0.49
C GLY A 135 13.58 -12.38 0.78
N THR A 136 12.56 -12.63 1.58
CA THR A 136 12.02 -13.98 1.84
C THR A 136 10.74 -14.28 1.07
N ASP A 137 10.19 -13.29 0.36
CA ASP A 137 8.94 -13.39 -0.39
C ASP A 137 7.80 -13.92 0.48
N SER A 138 7.63 -13.34 1.67
CA SER A 138 6.66 -13.84 2.65
C SER A 138 6.05 -12.72 3.50
N TRP A 139 4.85 -12.99 4.01
CA TRP A 139 4.14 -12.14 4.96
C TRP A 139 4.29 -12.68 6.38
N THR A 140 4.42 -11.78 7.35
CA THR A 140 4.36 -12.06 8.78
C THR A 140 3.33 -11.14 9.43
N ASP A 141 2.40 -11.68 10.22
CA ASP A 141 1.39 -10.88 10.89
C ASP A 141 2.02 -9.88 11.87
N THR A 142 1.40 -8.70 12.00
CA THR A 142 1.74 -7.76 13.08
C THR A 142 1.07 -8.20 14.38
N THR A 143 1.62 -7.81 15.53
CA THR A 143 0.92 -8.01 16.81
C THR A 143 -0.37 -7.19 16.90
N THR A 144 -1.37 -7.74 17.59
CA THR A 144 -2.60 -7.02 17.98
C THR A 144 -2.55 -6.54 19.44
N THR A 145 -1.50 -6.89 20.18
CA THR A 145 -1.29 -6.42 21.55
C THR A 145 -1.11 -4.90 21.53
N ASN A 146 -1.98 -4.17 22.23
CA ASN A 146 -2.01 -2.70 22.26
C ASN A 146 -2.22 -2.02 20.88
N ALA A 147 -2.69 -2.75 19.88
CA ALA A 147 -3.02 -2.16 18.59
C ALA A 147 -4.20 -1.17 18.74
N PRO A 148 -4.20 -0.04 18.00
CA PRO A 148 -5.34 0.86 17.99
C PRO A 148 -6.63 0.16 17.54
N ALA A 149 -7.78 0.71 17.92
CA ALA A 149 -9.06 0.26 17.37
C ALA A 149 -9.04 0.29 15.84
N GLY A 150 -9.71 -0.69 15.23
CA GLY A 150 -9.70 -0.86 13.79
C GLY A 150 -10.30 0.33 13.06
N ARG A 151 -9.72 0.70 11.92
CA ARG A 151 -10.04 1.95 11.23
C ARG A 151 -9.64 1.93 9.76
N ARG A 152 -10.28 2.79 8.97
CA ARG A 152 -9.92 3.09 7.56
C ARG A 152 -9.62 4.57 7.38
N ILE A 153 -9.02 4.92 6.23
CA ILE A 153 -8.80 6.33 5.81
C ILE A 153 -7.99 7.10 6.87
N HIS A 154 -7.03 6.40 7.49
CA HIS A 154 -6.05 6.97 8.40
C HIS A 154 -4.75 7.22 7.64
N THR A 155 -3.88 8.05 8.18
CA THR A 155 -2.52 8.22 7.67
C THR A 155 -1.55 7.45 8.56
N ALA A 156 -0.43 7.01 7.98
CA ALA A 156 0.67 6.43 8.73
C ALA A 156 2.02 6.96 8.25
N VAL A 157 2.99 7.04 9.16
CA VAL A 157 4.38 7.38 8.86
C VAL A 157 5.32 6.41 9.56
N TRP A 158 6.44 6.07 8.91
CA TRP A 158 7.54 5.35 9.53
C TRP A 158 8.54 6.34 10.12
N THR A 159 8.95 6.14 11.35
CA THR A 159 9.90 7.02 12.06
C THR A 159 11.36 6.58 11.92
N GLY A 160 11.60 5.40 11.35
CA GLY A 160 12.88 4.69 11.46
C GLY A 160 12.84 3.59 12.51
N THR A 161 11.90 3.61 13.46
CA THR A 161 11.78 2.59 14.52
C THR A 161 10.36 2.10 14.78
N GLU A 162 9.36 2.89 14.43
CA GLU A 162 7.95 2.57 14.64
C GLU A 162 7.05 3.23 13.61
N MET A 163 5.89 2.62 13.36
CA MET A 163 4.79 3.20 12.58
C MET A 163 3.91 4.04 13.49
N ILE A 164 3.70 5.31 13.14
CA ILE A 164 2.72 6.18 13.81
C ILE A 164 1.47 6.25 12.93
N ILE A 165 0.30 6.01 13.53
CA ILE A 165 -1.01 6.06 12.85
C ILE A 165 -1.83 7.24 13.38
N TRP A 166 -2.46 7.99 12.47
CA TRP A 166 -3.28 9.14 12.82
C TRP A 166 -4.64 9.17 12.11
N GLY A 167 -5.67 9.56 12.87
CA GLY A 167 -7.01 9.79 12.34
C GLY A 167 -7.76 8.52 11.97
N GLY A 168 -8.56 8.63 10.90
CA GLY A 168 -9.40 7.57 10.37
C GLY A 168 -10.80 7.49 10.98
N ASN A 169 -11.55 6.51 10.50
CA ASN A 169 -12.95 6.26 10.85
C ASN A 169 -13.19 4.75 11.03
N ASN A 170 -14.08 4.38 11.95
CA ASN A 170 -14.47 2.98 12.22
C ASN A 170 -15.97 2.71 12.03
N GLY A 171 -16.67 3.53 11.24
CA GLY A 171 -18.11 3.46 11.04
C GLY A 171 -18.95 4.13 12.15
N SER A 172 -18.43 4.26 13.36
CA SER A 172 -19.13 4.94 14.48
C SER A 172 -18.74 6.41 14.66
N GLY A 173 -17.66 6.86 14.02
CA GLY A 173 -17.21 8.26 14.08
C GLY A 173 -15.76 8.44 13.67
N ASN A 174 -15.32 9.70 13.64
CA ASN A 174 -13.92 10.05 13.40
C ASN A 174 -13.10 9.78 14.66
N LEU A 175 -11.95 9.12 14.49
CA LEU A 175 -11.09 8.74 15.59
C LEU A 175 -9.98 9.79 15.76
N ARG A 176 -9.90 10.38 16.96
CA ARG A 176 -8.75 11.20 17.41
C ARG A 176 -7.83 10.27 18.19
N LEU A 177 -6.51 10.41 18.06
CA LEU A 177 -5.48 9.70 18.84
C LEU A 177 -5.78 8.19 19.08
N GLY A 178 -5.07 7.32 18.37
CA GLY A 178 -4.44 6.23 19.09
C GLY A 178 -3.23 6.85 19.79
N ILE A 179 -3.12 6.76 21.11
CA ILE A 179 -1.85 6.70 21.87
C ILE A 179 -0.70 6.34 20.91
N SER A 180 0.45 7.03 20.91
CA SER A 180 1.64 6.68 20.08
C SER A 180 1.70 5.17 19.94
N SER A 181 1.14 4.66 18.83
CA SER A 181 0.81 3.26 18.78
C SER A 181 2.08 2.68 18.25
N LYS A 182 3.01 2.48 19.18
CA LYS A 182 4.17 1.66 19.01
C LYS A 182 3.60 0.32 18.59
N LEU A 183 3.41 0.14 17.29
CA LEU A 183 3.27 -1.17 16.71
C LEU A 183 4.67 -1.74 16.97
N LEU A 184 4.82 -2.40 18.12
CA LEU A 184 6.01 -3.17 18.42
C LEU A 184 5.96 -4.32 17.43
N LEU A 185 6.61 -4.08 16.29
CA LEU A 185 6.81 -5.06 15.23
C LEU A 185 7.65 -6.22 15.77
#